data_AF-A0AAD5DZX4-F1
#
_entry.id   AF-A0AAD5DZX4-F1
#
_cell.length_a   1.000
_cell.length_b   1.000
_cell.length_c   1.000
_cell.angle_alpha   90.00
_cell.angle_beta   90.00
_cell.angle_gamma   90.00
#
_symmetry.space_group_name_H-M   'P 1'
#
loop_
_entity.id
_entity.type
_entity.pdbx_description
1 polymer ?
#
loop_
_entity_poly.entity_id
_entity_poly.type
_entity_poly.pdbx_seq_one_letter_code
_entity_poly.pdbx_strand_id
1 'polypeptide(L)'
;MLQDQTFSLLTDHAPLNEMCARSYARLLDSLGDQSATNTANTTNGKSHNLAKAFSKHSPYIIAEYLSVQADPISTISLPALKSALRPGLFSLLDICGEHERDMLMSAIDTSQKMLLKTLYADWAKTHRYTGR
;
A
#
# COMPACT_ATOMS: atom_id res chain seq x y z
N MET A 1 13.85 9.79 -21.72
CA MET A 1 13.11 8.57 -21.30
C MET A 1 13.65 8.18 -19.93
N LEU A 2 13.11 8.75 -18.86
CA LEU A 2 13.54 8.40 -17.51
C LEU A 2 12.88 7.08 -17.12
N GLN A 3 13.70 6.03 -17.04
CA GLN A 3 13.39 4.88 -16.20
C GLN A 3 13.47 5.37 -14.76
N ASP A 4 12.34 5.84 -14.23
CA ASP A 4 12.17 5.99 -12.78
C ASP A 4 12.25 4.56 -12.22
N GLN A 5 13.41 4.18 -11.69
CA GLN A 5 13.59 2.92 -10.98
C GLN A 5 12.70 2.95 -9.74
N THR A 6 11.46 2.49 -9.90
CA THR A 6 10.69 1.99 -8.77
C THR A 6 11.50 0.83 -8.18
N PHE A 7 11.99 1.01 -6.94
CA PHE A 7 12.58 -0.08 -6.17
C PHE A 7 11.58 -1.23 -6.16
N SER A 8 11.89 -2.31 -6.87
CA SER A 8 10.99 -3.45 -7.04
C SER A 8 11.00 -4.32 -5.79
N LEU A 9 10.29 -3.87 -4.74
CA LEU A 9 10.22 -4.55 -3.45
C LEU A 9 9.46 -5.88 -3.52
N LEU A 10 8.51 -6.01 -4.44
CA LEU A 10 7.67 -7.20 -4.60
C LEU A 10 8.11 -8.11 -5.75
N THR A 11 8.64 -7.52 -6.83
CA THR A 11 9.03 -8.28 -8.04
C THR A 11 10.33 -9.06 -7.84
N ASP A 12 11.29 -8.52 -7.08
CA ASP A 12 12.60 -9.15 -6.86
C ASP A 12 12.56 -10.31 -5.85
N HIS A 13 11.47 -10.43 -5.09
CA HIS A 13 11.27 -11.45 -4.06
C HIS A 13 10.14 -12.44 -4.38
N ALA A 14 9.74 -12.57 -5.64
CA ALA A 14 8.80 -13.61 -6.08
C ALA A 14 9.52 -14.98 -6.24
N PRO A 15 8.95 -16.10 -5.78
CA PRO A 15 7.57 -16.28 -5.30
C PRO A 15 7.39 -15.88 -3.82
N LEU A 16 6.43 -14.98 -3.57
CA LEU A 16 6.16 -14.47 -2.23
C LEU A 16 5.46 -15.55 -1.39
N ASN A 17 6.03 -15.95 -0.25
CA ASN A 17 5.37 -16.86 0.68
C ASN A 17 4.29 -16.12 1.49
N GLU A 18 3.24 -16.81 1.93
CA GLU A 18 2.12 -16.25 2.70
C GLU A 18 2.60 -15.54 3.98
N MET A 19 3.61 -16.10 4.66
CA MET A 19 4.20 -15.50 5.87
C MET A 19 4.89 -14.17 5.59
N CYS A 20 5.58 -14.05 4.46
CA CYS A 20 6.23 -12.81 4.03
C CYS A 20 5.17 -11.76 3.66
N ALA A 21 4.12 -12.15 2.94
CA ALA A 21 3.00 -11.28 2.60
C ALA A 21 2.31 -10.71 3.86
N ARG A 22 2.05 -11.55 4.87
CA ARG A 22 1.48 -11.12 6.16
C ARG A 22 2.40 -10.18 6.92
N SER A 23 3.71 -10.45 6.94
CA SER A 23 4.69 -9.59 7.62
C SER A 23 4.79 -8.23 6.94
N TYR A 24 4.80 -8.20 5.60
CA TYR A 24 4.77 -6.97 4.81
C TYR A 24 3.49 -6.17 5.06
N ALA A 25 2.33 -6.81 5.07
CA ALA A 25 1.06 -6.15 5.36
C ALA A 25 1.04 -5.50 6.74
N ARG A 26 1.58 -6.17 7.77
CA ARG A 26 1.71 -5.62 9.13
C ARG A 26 2.67 -4.44 9.18
N LEU A 27 3.77 -4.49 8.44
CA LEU A 27 4.70 -3.35 8.35
C LEU A 27 4.01 -2.14 7.73
N LEU A 28 3.31 -2.30 6.61
CA LEU A 28 2.54 -1.23 5.98
C LEU A 28 1.46 -0.66 6.91
N ASP A 29 0.75 -1.54 7.62
CA ASP A 29 -0.29 -1.13 8.57
C ASP A 29 0.28 -0.33 9.75
N SER A 30 1.42 -0.78 10.31
CA SER A 30 2.12 -0.07 11.39
C SER A 30 2.64 1.31 10.97
N LEU A 31 2.96 1.50 9.68
CA LEU A 31 3.37 2.78 9.13
C LEU A 31 2.21 3.76 8.98
N GLY A 32 1.00 3.26 8.72
CA GLY A 32 -0.23 4.07 8.69
C GLY A 32 -0.78 4.41 10.08
N ASP A 33 -0.68 3.49 11.05
CA ASP A 33 -1.28 3.64 12.39
C ASP A 33 -0.36 4.32 13.44
N GLN A 34 0.90 4.63 13.12
CA GLN A 34 1.83 5.28 14.08
C GLN A 34 1.45 6.70 14.50
N SER A 35 0.24 7.16 14.15
CA SER A 35 -0.42 8.30 14.77
C SER A 35 -0.94 8.01 16.21
N ALA A 36 -1.02 6.74 16.67
CA ALA A 36 -1.69 6.40 17.93
C ALA A 36 -1.00 5.45 18.93
N THR A 37 0.25 4.99 18.74
CA THR A 37 0.94 4.15 19.74
C THR A 37 2.04 4.91 20.48
N ASN A 38 1.60 5.74 21.41
CA ASN A 38 2.46 6.36 22.42
C ASN A 38 2.43 5.52 23.70
N THR A 39 3.27 4.47 23.81
CA THR A 39 3.63 3.88 25.12
C THR A 39 4.96 3.13 25.03
N ALA A 40 6.06 3.82 25.35
CA ALA A 40 7.12 3.40 26.29
C ALA A 40 8.46 4.10 25.95
N ASN A 41 8.83 5.07 26.79
CA ASN A 41 10.19 5.51 27.14
C ASN A 41 11.28 5.51 26.03
N THR A 42 11.51 6.67 25.41
CA THR A 42 12.87 7.21 25.20
C THR A 42 12.77 8.71 24.96
N THR A 43 13.46 9.45 25.83
CA THR A 43 13.66 10.90 25.79
C THR A 43 14.40 11.33 24.52
N ASN A 44 13.98 12.47 23.95
CA ASN A 44 14.62 13.26 22.88
C ASN A 44 14.22 12.97 21.42
N GLY A 45 13.32 13.82 20.90
CA GLY A 45 13.46 14.43 19.57
C GLY A 45 12.79 13.73 18.38
N LYS A 46 11.69 14.34 17.90
CA LYS A 46 11.14 14.19 16.53
C LYS A 46 10.33 12.93 16.19
N SER A 47 9.37 12.54 17.02
CA SER A 47 8.26 11.67 16.58
C SER A 47 7.21 12.48 15.79
N HIS A 48 7.63 13.16 14.74
CA HIS A 48 6.73 13.91 13.85
C HIS A 48 6.73 13.29 12.45
N ASN A 49 5.55 12.91 11.99
CA ASN A 49 5.16 12.87 10.57
C ASN A 49 5.74 11.73 9.70
N LEU A 50 5.99 10.53 10.23
CA LEU A 50 6.38 9.39 9.37
C LEU A 50 5.29 9.06 8.33
N ALA A 51 4.01 9.03 8.75
CA ALA A 51 2.87 8.86 7.83
C ALA A 51 2.79 9.96 6.76
N LYS A 52 3.10 11.21 7.12
CA LYS A 52 3.13 12.34 6.17
C LYS A 52 4.37 12.35 5.27
N ALA A 53 5.48 11.78 5.73
CA ALA A 53 6.64 11.53 4.88
C ALA A 53 6.35 10.37 3.91
N PHE A 54 5.63 9.35 4.38
CA PHE A 54 5.22 8.20 3.57
C PHE A 54 4.05 8.46 2.63
N SER A 55 3.21 9.47 2.87
CA SER A 55 2.07 9.78 1.97
C SER A 55 2.53 10.01 0.53
N LYS A 56 3.70 10.64 0.35
CA LYS A 56 4.33 10.85 -0.97
C LYS A 56 4.79 9.55 -1.63
N HIS A 57 5.13 8.53 -0.86
CA HIS A 57 5.63 7.25 -1.34
C HIS A 57 4.54 6.18 -1.47
N SER A 58 3.45 6.31 -0.71
CA SER A 58 2.26 5.44 -0.75
C SER A 58 1.76 5.15 -2.18
N PRO A 59 1.53 6.15 -3.06
CA PRO A 59 1.02 5.87 -4.41
C PRO A 59 1.97 4.99 -5.23
N TYR A 60 3.28 5.10 -5.05
CA TYR A 60 4.25 4.28 -5.78
C TYR A 60 4.23 2.81 -5.33
N ILE A 61 4.05 2.57 -4.02
CA ILE A 61 3.92 1.21 -3.46
C ILE A 61 2.62 0.57 -3.96
N ILE A 62 1.53 1.35 -4.02
CA ILE A 62 0.26 0.88 -4.59
C ILE A 62 0.42 0.61 -6.10
N ALA A 63 1.11 1.47 -6.85
CA ALA A 63 1.38 1.28 -8.28
C ALA A 63 2.16 -0.01 -8.56
N GLU A 64 3.17 -0.30 -7.75
CA GLU A 64 3.96 -1.53 -7.86
C GLU A 64 3.08 -2.75 -7.61
N TYR A 65 2.30 -2.76 -6.53
CA TYR A 65 1.36 -3.84 -6.25
C TYR A 65 0.38 -4.06 -7.41
N LEU A 66 -0.17 -3.00 -8.00
CA LEU A 66 -1.07 -3.09 -9.15
C LEU A 66 -0.37 -3.63 -10.40
N SER A 67 0.88 -3.24 -10.63
CA SER A 67 1.69 -3.74 -11.74
C SER A 67 1.95 -5.23 -11.60
N VAL A 68 2.31 -5.66 -10.40
CA VAL A 68 2.55 -7.08 -10.08
C VAL A 68 1.24 -7.89 -10.10
N GLN A 69 0.10 -7.31 -9.71
CA GLN A 69 -1.20 -7.97 -9.79
C GLN A 69 -1.76 -8.03 -11.23
N ALA A 70 -1.40 -7.07 -12.09
CA ALA A 70 -1.80 -7.08 -13.49
C ALA A 70 -1.07 -8.16 -14.31
N ASP A 71 0.09 -8.63 -13.84
CA ASP A 71 0.81 -9.74 -14.45
C ASP A 71 0.13 -11.09 -14.14
N PRO A 72 -0.36 -11.83 -15.16
CA PRO A 72 -1.04 -13.11 -14.97
C PRO A 72 -0.13 -14.23 -14.41
N ILE A 73 1.19 -14.07 -14.48
CA ILE A 73 2.16 -15.08 -14.00
C ILE A 73 2.57 -14.80 -12.55
N SER A 74 2.23 -13.63 -12.01
CA SER A 74 2.61 -13.24 -10.66
C SER A 74 1.92 -14.04 -9.56
N THR A 75 2.70 -14.49 -8.58
CA THR A 75 2.21 -15.21 -7.40
C THR A 75 1.27 -14.39 -6.53
N ILE A 76 1.28 -13.05 -6.64
CA ILE A 76 0.43 -12.15 -5.84
C ILE A 76 -1.05 -12.25 -6.25
N SER A 77 -1.33 -12.74 -7.45
CA SER A 77 -2.68 -13.03 -7.94
C SER A 77 -3.37 -14.19 -7.18
N LEU A 78 -2.63 -14.94 -6.35
CA LEU A 78 -3.21 -15.97 -5.49
C LEU A 78 -4.17 -15.36 -4.45
N PRO A 79 -5.41 -15.88 -4.31
CA PRO A 79 -6.41 -15.31 -3.41
C PRO A 79 -5.96 -15.19 -1.94
N ALA A 80 -5.15 -16.14 -1.46
CA ALA A 80 -4.63 -16.13 -0.09
C ALA A 80 -3.68 -14.94 0.16
N LEU A 81 -2.76 -14.67 -0.78
CA LEU A 81 -1.81 -13.55 -0.69
C LEU A 81 -2.53 -12.22 -0.81
N LYS A 82 -3.46 -12.09 -1.76
CA LYS A 82 -4.29 -10.89 -1.91
C LYS A 82 -5.06 -10.56 -0.63
N SER A 83 -5.53 -11.59 0.09
CA SER A 83 -6.25 -11.41 1.35
C SER A 83 -5.31 -11.02 2.49
N ALA A 84 -4.09 -11.57 2.51
CA ALA A 84 -3.05 -11.22 3.49
C ALA A 84 -2.54 -9.78 3.34
N LEU A 85 -2.41 -9.28 2.10
CA LEU A 85 -1.90 -7.94 1.78
C LEU A 85 -2.94 -6.83 1.95
N ARG A 86 -4.23 -7.18 1.86
CA ARG A 86 -5.35 -6.23 1.92
C ARG A 86 -5.29 -5.23 3.09
N PRO A 87 -5.07 -5.61 4.36
CA PRO A 87 -5.05 -4.64 5.45
C PRO A 87 -3.95 -3.58 5.28
N GLY A 88 -2.74 -3.97 4.87
CA GLY A 88 -1.65 -3.02 4.62
C GLY A 88 -1.95 -2.07 3.46
N LEU A 89 -2.58 -2.57 2.38
CA LEU A 89 -2.99 -1.73 1.25
C LEU A 89 -4.09 -0.73 1.64
N PHE A 90 -4.98 -1.11 2.55
CA PHE A 90 -6.03 -0.20 3.04
C PHE A 90 -5.45 0.91 3.92
N SER A 91 -4.51 0.56 4.79
CA SER A 91 -3.75 1.54 5.58
C SER A 91 -2.95 2.51 4.68
N LEU A 92 -2.38 2.01 3.57
CA LEU A 92 -1.75 2.87 2.56
C LEU A 92 -2.73 3.81 1.87
N LEU A 93 -3.96 3.37 1.60
CA LEU A 93 -5.03 4.22 1.05
C LEU A 93 -5.51 5.28 2.04
N ASP A 94 -5.47 5.01 3.35
CA ASP A 94 -5.83 5.97 4.39
C ASP A 94 -4.85 7.15 4.45
N ILE A 95 -3.55 6.88 4.24
CA ILE A 95 -2.52 7.93 4.17
C ILE A 95 -2.39 8.55 2.78
N CYS A 96 -3.00 7.96 1.75
CA CYS A 96 -2.96 8.44 0.37
C CYS A 96 -4.10 9.45 0.16
N GLY A 97 -3.74 10.74 0.14
CA GLY A 97 -4.68 11.82 -0.11
C GLY A 97 -5.28 11.79 -1.51
N GLU A 98 -6.27 12.65 -1.74
CA GLU A 98 -6.95 12.75 -3.04
C GLU A 98 -5.97 13.12 -4.16
N HIS A 99 -5.07 14.06 -3.90
CA HIS A 99 -4.06 14.51 -4.86
C HIS A 99 -3.11 13.38 -5.27
N GLU A 100 -2.62 12.60 -4.31
CA GLU A 100 -1.73 11.46 -4.56
C GLU A 100 -2.44 10.35 -5.36
N ARG A 101 -3.73 10.12 -5.11
CA ARG A 101 -4.54 9.17 -5.89
C ARG A 101 -4.80 9.64 -7.33
N ASP A 102 -5.05 10.92 -7.54
CA ASP A 102 -5.22 11.48 -8.88
C ASP A 102 -3.91 11.40 -9.68
N MET A 103 -2.79 11.70 -9.03
CA MET A 103 -1.46 11.49 -9.60
C MET A 103 -1.26 10.01 -9.97
N LEU A 104 -1.59 9.08 -9.06
CA LEU A 104 -1.50 7.64 -9.32
C LEU A 104 -2.36 7.23 -10.52
N MET A 105 -3.61 7.69 -10.60
CA MET A 105 -4.51 7.42 -11.74
C MET A 105 -3.94 7.95 -13.05
N SER A 106 -3.18 9.03 -13.05
CA SER A 106 -2.52 9.54 -14.26
C SER A 106 -1.32 8.70 -14.70
N ALA A 107 -0.61 8.06 -13.76
CA ALA A 107 0.64 7.36 -13.99
C ALA A 107 0.48 5.90 -14.46
N ILE A 108 -0.66 5.26 -14.19
CA ILE A 108 -0.86 3.82 -14.40
C ILE A 108 -1.69 3.48 -15.67
N ASP A 109 -1.50 2.27 -16.18
CA ASP A 109 -2.20 1.72 -17.36
C ASP A 109 -3.70 1.46 -17.09
N THR A 110 -4.51 1.40 -18.15
CA THR A 110 -5.96 1.07 -18.12
C THR A 110 -6.29 -0.18 -17.30
N SER A 111 -5.49 -1.24 -17.40
CA SER A 111 -5.64 -2.47 -16.63
C SER A 111 -5.46 -2.23 -15.12
N GLN A 112 -4.40 -1.52 -14.74
CA GLN A 112 -4.09 -1.15 -13.36
C GLN A 112 -5.13 -0.17 -12.78
N LYS A 113 -5.66 0.75 -13.60
CA LYS A 113 -6.77 1.65 -13.23
C LYS A 113 -8.01 0.87 -12.79
N MET A 114 -8.36 -0.21 -13.50
CA MET A 114 -9.50 -1.05 -13.12
C MET A 114 -9.25 -1.73 -11.77
N LEU A 115 -8.04 -2.29 -11.57
CA LEU A 115 -7.65 -2.91 -10.31
C LEU A 115 -7.67 -1.91 -9.14
N LEU A 116 -7.18 -0.69 -9.35
CA LEU A 116 -7.20 0.38 -8.35
C LEU A 116 -8.63 0.79 -8.00
N LYS A 117 -9.52 0.91 -8.99
CA LYS A 117 -10.94 1.20 -8.74
C LYS A 117 -11.62 0.11 -7.91
N THR A 118 -11.34 -1.16 -8.20
CA THR A 118 -11.84 -2.28 -7.40
C THR A 118 -11.31 -2.21 -5.96
N LEU A 119 -10.00 -2.01 -5.79
CA LEU A 119 -9.36 -1.90 -4.48
C LEU A 119 -9.94 -0.73 -3.67
N TYR A 120 -10.10 0.44 -4.29
CA TYR A 120 -10.68 1.61 -3.64
C TYR A 120 -12.15 1.40 -3.28
N ALA A 121 -12.94 0.75 -4.14
CA ALA A 121 -14.34 0.44 -3.83
C ALA A 121 -14.45 -0.51 -2.62
N ASP A 122 -13.56 -1.50 -2.51
CA ASP A 122 -13.53 -2.42 -1.37
C ASP A 122 -13.03 -1.75 -0.09
N TRP A 123 -12.03 -0.87 -0.20
CA TRP A 123 -11.61 0.01 0.89
C TRP A 123 -12.77 0.91 1.34
N ALA A 124 -13.44 1.59 0.41
CA ALA A 124 -14.53 2.53 0.71
C ALA A 124 -15.72 1.85 1.39
N LYS A 125 -16.03 0.58 1.07
CA LYS A 125 -17.02 -0.19 1.85
C LYS A 125 -16.56 -0.29 3.30
N THR A 126 -15.33 -0.77 3.51
CA THR A 126 -14.78 -1.02 4.84
C THR A 126 -14.62 0.27 5.66
N HIS A 127 -14.24 1.36 5.01
CA HIS A 127 -14.01 2.67 5.61
C HIS A 127 -15.33 3.43 5.88
N ARG A 128 -16.34 3.32 5.00
CA ARG A 128 -17.66 3.97 5.22
C ARG A 128 -18.48 3.33 6.34
N TYR A 129 -18.25 2.05 6.64
CA TYR A 129 -18.95 1.37 7.74
C TYR A 129 -18.28 1.54 9.11
N THR A 130 -17.08 2.13 9.18
CA THR A 130 -16.33 2.29 10.44
C THR A 130 -16.47 3.66 11.10
N GLY A 131 -17.18 4.62 10.47
CA GLY A 131 -17.62 5.86 11.13
C GLY A 131 -16.50 6.68 11.81
N ARG A 132 -15.30 6.68 11.24
CA ARG A 132 -14.25 7.64 11.58
C ARG A 132 -14.43 8.94 10.78
#